data_AF-A0A250XPQ4-F1
#
_entry.id   AF-A0A250XPQ4-F1
#
_cell.length_a   1.000
_cell.length_b   1.000
_cell.length_c   1.000
_cell.angle_alpha   90.00
_cell.angle_beta   90.00
_cell.angle_gamma   90.00
#
_symmetry.space_group_name_H-M   'P 1'
#
loop_
_entity.id
_entity.type
_entity.pdbx_description
1 polymer ?
#
loop_
_entity_poly.entity_id
_entity_poly.type
_entity_poly.pdbx_seq_one_letter_code
_entity_poly.pdbx_strand_id
1 'polypeptide(L)'
;MHARLHGWSSHVAPVLKAAVISSTVMSAGDILCQKIQKRSAMAVVDLNRTSRFALVGLTMHGPFFYHGYRWLDTFTTTTGPPSLKGALLKTSIGQVTLFPAYLGGALIALSLLEGKRTSEAVAKLQDTFLSTYVAGSFFWPVANTLNFMFMPPTRRVLFANGAGLIWNAYLSLVNSKSLTKTTEVLA
;
A
#
# COMPACT_ATOMS: atom_id res chain seq x y z
N MET A 1 -27.64 26.16 2.00
CA MET A 1 -27.32 24.74 1.72
C MET A 1 -26.19 24.55 0.68
N HIS A 2 -25.97 25.47 -0.27
CA HIS A 2 -24.92 25.33 -1.30
C HIS A 2 -23.46 25.31 -0.79
N ALA A 3 -23.12 26.05 0.28
CA ALA A 3 -21.76 26.08 0.82
C ALA A 3 -21.31 24.76 1.50
N ARG A 4 -22.27 24.00 2.08
CA ARG A 4 -21.96 22.69 2.71
C ARG A 4 -21.65 21.61 1.69
N LEU A 5 -22.31 21.63 0.53
CA LEU A 5 -22.04 20.69 -0.56
C LEU A 5 -20.66 20.95 -1.20
N HIS A 6 -20.26 22.22 -1.30
CA HIS A 6 -18.94 22.62 -1.81
C HIS A 6 -17.79 22.16 -0.89
N GLY A 7 -17.94 22.31 0.43
CA GLY A 7 -16.96 21.83 1.41
C GLY A 7 -16.89 20.30 1.50
N TRP A 8 -18.00 19.60 1.29
CA TRP A 8 -18.01 18.13 1.29
C TRP A 8 -17.27 17.57 0.06
N SER A 9 -17.52 18.14 -1.12
CA SER A 9 -16.87 17.75 -2.37
C SER A 9 -15.35 17.99 -2.37
N SER A 10 -14.88 19.10 -1.79
CA SER A 10 -13.44 19.46 -1.76
C SER A 10 -12.58 18.52 -0.91
N HIS A 11 -13.16 17.86 0.09
CA HIS A 11 -12.45 16.91 0.97
C HIS A 11 -12.70 15.45 0.61
N VAL A 12 -13.90 15.08 0.17
CA VAL A 12 -14.26 13.68 -0.13
C VAL A 12 -13.72 13.24 -1.49
N ALA A 13 -13.82 14.08 -2.52
CA ALA A 13 -13.42 13.70 -3.88
C ALA A 13 -11.93 13.33 -3.99
N PRO A 14 -10.97 14.02 -3.34
CA PRO A 14 -9.57 13.62 -3.37
C PRO A 14 -9.28 12.29 -2.68
N VAL A 15 -9.96 12.00 -1.56
CA VAL A 15 -9.83 10.72 -0.84
C VAL A 15 -10.36 9.58 -1.69
N LEU A 16 -11.53 9.77 -2.32
CA LEU A 16 -12.12 8.77 -3.22
C LEU A 16 -11.22 8.51 -4.44
N LYS A 17 -10.61 9.56 -5.02
CA LYS A 17 -9.63 9.40 -6.09
C LYS A 17 -8.44 8.55 -5.64
N ALA A 18 -7.89 8.84 -4.46
CA ALA A 18 -6.81 8.05 -3.87
C ALA A 18 -7.22 6.57 -3.68
N ALA A 19 -8.43 6.33 -3.15
CA ALA A 19 -9.02 5.01 -2.98
C ALA A 19 -9.13 4.24 -4.30
N VAL A 20 -9.70 4.85 -5.35
CA VAL A 20 -9.89 4.19 -6.66
C VAL A 20 -8.55 3.88 -7.33
N ILE A 21 -7.61 4.82 -7.30
CA ILE A 21 -6.25 4.60 -7.84
C ILE A 21 -5.58 3.44 -7.12
N SER A 22 -5.65 3.41 -5.79
CA SER A 22 -5.04 2.35 -4.99
C SER A 22 -5.71 0.98 -5.17
N SER A 23 -7.03 0.93 -5.25
CA SER A 23 -7.75 -0.30 -5.63
C SER A 23 -7.24 -0.84 -6.95
N THR A 24 -7.12 0.02 -7.97
CA THR A 24 -6.69 -0.37 -9.32
C THR A 24 -5.26 -0.93 -9.30
N VAL A 25 -4.33 -0.22 -8.66
CA VAL A 25 -2.92 -0.63 -8.63
C VAL A 25 -2.70 -1.88 -7.78
N MET A 26 -3.38 -2.01 -6.65
CA MET A 26 -3.27 -3.23 -5.84
C MET A 26 -3.81 -4.45 -6.58
N SER A 27 -4.94 -4.33 -7.28
CA SER A 27 -5.45 -5.39 -8.16
C SER A 27 -4.48 -5.72 -9.29
N ALA A 28 -3.93 -4.71 -9.97
CA ALA A 28 -2.96 -4.92 -11.04
C ALA A 28 -1.69 -5.62 -10.55
N GLY A 29 -1.18 -5.24 -9.37
CA GLY A 29 -0.02 -5.89 -8.75
C GLY A 29 -0.29 -7.35 -8.41
N ASP A 30 -1.48 -7.65 -7.88
CA ASP A 30 -1.87 -9.04 -7.60
C ASP A 30 -1.99 -9.88 -8.88
N ILE A 31 -2.63 -9.36 -9.93
CA ILE A 31 -2.73 -10.03 -11.24
C ILE A 31 -1.32 -10.30 -11.81
N LEU A 32 -0.42 -9.31 -11.73
CA LEU A 32 0.96 -9.46 -12.18
C LEU A 32 1.67 -10.57 -11.40
N CYS A 33 1.53 -10.60 -10.07
CA CYS A 33 2.09 -11.65 -9.23
C CYS A 33 1.58 -13.05 -9.64
N GLN A 34 0.27 -13.20 -9.82
CA GLN A 34 -0.33 -14.47 -10.21
C GLN A 34 0.17 -14.97 -11.56
N LYS A 35 0.31 -14.07 -12.55
CA LYS A 35 0.85 -14.42 -13.88
C LYS A 35 2.32 -14.83 -13.81
N ILE A 36 3.13 -14.16 -12.99
CA ILE A 36 4.53 -14.52 -12.76
C ILE A 36 4.63 -15.90 -12.09
N GLN A 37 3.83 -16.15 -11.05
CA GLN A 37 3.80 -17.44 -10.34
C GLN A 37 3.45 -18.62 -11.27
N LYS A 38 2.47 -18.41 -12.16
CA LYS A 38 2.01 -19.44 -13.10
C LYS A 38 2.84 -19.49 -14.40
N ARG A 39 3.88 -18.64 -14.53
CA ARG A 39 4.75 -18.50 -15.71
C ARG A 39 4.01 -18.46 -17.05
N SER A 40 2.80 -17.91 -17.08
CA SER A 40 1.95 -17.88 -18.28
C SER A 40 1.08 -16.64 -18.31
N ALA A 41 1.09 -15.93 -19.46
CA ALA A 41 0.25 -14.77 -19.69
C ALA A 41 -1.24 -15.12 -19.79
N MET A 42 -1.53 -16.36 -20.20
CA MET A 42 -2.86 -16.97 -20.35
C MET A 42 -3.33 -17.66 -19.06
N ALA A 43 -2.55 -17.58 -17.98
CA ALA A 43 -2.92 -18.19 -16.73
C ALA A 43 -4.25 -17.64 -16.21
N VAL A 44 -5.16 -18.54 -15.84
CA VAL A 44 -6.44 -18.18 -15.20
C VAL A 44 -6.13 -17.44 -13.90
N VAL A 45 -6.62 -16.21 -13.79
CA VAL A 45 -6.44 -15.36 -12.61
C VAL A 45 -7.49 -15.72 -11.56
N ASP A 46 -7.06 -15.88 -10.31
CA ASP A 46 -7.95 -15.96 -9.15
C ASP A 46 -8.47 -14.55 -8.83
N LEU A 47 -9.66 -14.26 -9.35
CA LEU A 47 -10.34 -12.98 -9.16
C LEU A 47 -10.81 -12.77 -7.71
N ASN A 48 -11.03 -13.85 -6.95
CA ASN A 48 -11.40 -13.74 -5.54
C ASN A 48 -10.20 -13.30 -4.70
N ARG A 49 -8.98 -13.74 -5.03
CA ARG A 49 -7.76 -13.16 -4.46
C ARG A 49 -7.61 -11.69 -4.85
N THR A 50 -7.77 -11.36 -6.13
CA THR A 50 -7.61 -9.98 -6.62
C THR A 50 -8.64 -9.01 -6.01
N SER A 51 -9.88 -9.47 -5.74
CA SER A 51 -10.92 -8.63 -5.12
C SER A 51 -10.57 -8.21 -3.69
N ARG A 52 -9.86 -9.06 -2.93
CA ARG A 52 -9.37 -8.72 -1.58
C ARG A 52 -8.32 -7.61 -1.64
N PHE A 53 -7.39 -7.69 -2.59
CA PHE A 53 -6.41 -6.63 -2.85
C PHE A 53 -7.09 -5.34 -3.30
N ALA A 54 -8.12 -5.44 -4.15
CA ALA A 54 -8.94 -4.29 -4.55
C ALA A 54 -9.59 -3.61 -3.33
N LEU A 55 -10.21 -4.41 -2.45
CA LEU A 55 -10.90 -3.94 -1.26
C LEU A 55 -9.95 -3.25 -0.28
N VAL A 56 -8.76 -3.83 -0.04
CA VAL A 56 -7.71 -3.19 0.78
C VAL A 56 -7.23 -1.89 0.13
N GLY A 57 -7.07 -1.86 -1.20
CA GLY A 57 -6.71 -0.66 -1.94
C GLY A 57 -7.72 0.48 -1.79
N LEU A 58 -9.00 0.12 -1.92
CA LEU A 58 -10.12 1.05 -1.85
C LEU A 58 -10.35 1.58 -0.44
N THR A 59 -10.36 0.72 0.57
CA THR A 59 -10.83 1.08 1.92
C THR A 59 -9.69 1.45 2.87
N MET A 60 -8.48 0.91 2.66
CA MET A 60 -7.35 1.12 3.55
C MET A 60 -6.24 1.93 2.88
N HIS A 61 -5.59 1.41 1.83
CA HIS A 61 -4.37 2.02 1.29
C HIS A 61 -4.59 3.45 0.80
N GLY A 62 -5.58 3.67 -0.07
CA GLY A 62 -5.85 4.99 -0.65
C GLY A 62 -6.13 6.07 0.41
N PRO A 63 -7.14 5.89 1.28
CA PRO A 63 -7.42 6.84 2.37
C PRO A 63 -6.24 7.02 3.32
N PHE A 64 -5.56 5.92 3.70
CA PHE A 64 -4.44 5.95 4.65
C PHE A 64 -3.29 6.82 4.14
N PHE A 65 -2.83 6.60 2.90
CA PHE A 65 -1.70 7.38 2.35
C PHE A 65 -2.11 8.79 1.90
N TYR A 66 -3.38 9.03 1.53
CA TYR A 66 -3.87 10.39 1.32
C TYR A 66 -3.71 11.24 2.58
N HIS A 67 -4.18 10.76 3.73
CA HIS A 67 -4.04 11.47 5.00
C HIS A 67 -2.60 11.45 5.52
N GLY A 68 -1.90 10.31 5.37
CA GLY A 68 -0.53 10.14 5.80
C GLY A 68 0.44 11.13 5.13
N TYR A 69 0.33 11.35 3.82
CA TYR A 69 1.18 12.34 3.14
C TYR A 69 0.90 13.77 3.58
N ARG A 70 -0.36 14.12 3.86
CA ARG A 70 -0.72 15.45 4.39
C ARG A 70 -0.21 15.66 5.80
N TRP A 71 -0.25 14.60 6.63
CA TRP A 71 0.35 14.62 7.95
C TRP A 71 1.87 14.76 7.86
N LEU A 72 2.54 14.06 6.94
CA LEU A 72 3.98 14.24 6.72
C LEU A 72 4.35 15.66 6.26
N ASP A 73 3.47 16.33 5.52
CA ASP A 73 3.69 17.72 5.13
C ASP A 73 3.75 18.71 6.30
N THR A 74 3.20 18.38 7.47
CA THR A 74 3.24 19.29 8.64
C THR A 74 4.61 19.38 9.30
N PHE A 75 5.53 18.46 9.01
CA PHE A 75 6.89 18.44 9.58
C PHE A 75 7.90 19.34 8.86
N THR A 76 7.49 19.95 7.75
CA THR A 76 8.34 20.88 7.00
C THR A 76 7.52 22.11 6.62
N THR A 77 8.17 23.24 6.44
CA THR A 77 7.49 24.40 5.87
C THR A 77 7.05 24.08 4.43
N THR A 78 5.78 24.36 4.12
CA THR A 78 5.24 24.27 2.76
C THR A 78 5.45 25.56 1.95
N THR A 79 5.99 26.60 2.59
CA THR A 79 6.13 27.96 2.06
C THR A 79 7.46 28.24 1.36
N GLY A 80 8.22 27.21 1.00
CA GLY A 80 9.48 27.32 0.25
C GLY A 80 9.64 26.21 -0.79
N PRO A 81 10.68 26.29 -1.65
CA PRO A 81 10.95 25.25 -2.64
C PRO A 81 11.22 23.91 -1.95
N PRO A 82 10.88 22.77 -2.60
CA PRO A 82 11.22 21.45 -2.08
C PRO A 82 12.72 21.35 -1.78
N SER A 83 13.07 20.85 -0.59
CA SER A 83 14.46 20.63 -0.19
C SER A 83 14.72 19.16 0.05
N LEU A 84 15.92 18.70 -0.29
CA LEU A 84 16.34 17.32 -0.07
C LEU A 84 16.26 16.96 1.42
N LYS A 85 16.67 17.87 2.31
CA LYS A 85 16.55 17.71 3.75
C LYS A 85 15.10 17.48 4.18
N GLY A 86 14.16 18.27 3.66
CA GLY A 86 12.74 18.12 3.94
C GLY A 86 12.16 16.81 3.42
N ALA A 87 12.53 16.41 2.20
CA ALA A 87 12.09 15.14 1.61
C ALA A 87 12.62 13.92 2.39
N LEU A 88 13.89 13.96 2.79
CA LEU A 88 14.49 12.91 3.64
C LEU A 88 13.83 12.86 5.01
N LEU A 89 13.55 14.00 5.66
CA LEU A 89 12.87 14.03 6.94
C LEU A 89 11.47 13.37 6.85
N LYS A 90 10.65 13.78 5.88
CA LYS A 90 9.32 13.19 5.66
C LYS A 90 9.39 11.70 5.35
N THR A 91 10.36 11.32 4.53
CA THR A 91 10.60 9.92 4.17
C THR A 91 10.96 9.09 5.40
N SER A 92 11.88 9.57 6.23
CA SER A 92 12.28 8.87 7.46
C SER A 92 11.11 8.74 8.44
N ILE A 93 10.34 9.82 8.66
CA ILE A 93 9.16 9.77 9.52
C ILE A 93 8.14 8.78 8.95
N GLY A 94 7.83 8.86 7.65
CA GLY A 94 6.91 7.94 6.99
C GLY A 94 7.36 6.47 7.06
N GLN A 95 8.66 6.23 6.92
CA GLN A 95 9.25 4.89 6.98
C GLN A 95 9.09 4.24 8.36
N VAL A 96 9.22 5.00 9.46
CA VAL A 96 9.14 4.47 10.82
C VAL A 96 7.74 4.54 11.44
N THR A 97 6.80 5.28 10.82
CA THR A 97 5.42 5.44 11.33
C THR A 97 4.39 4.83 10.37
N LEU A 98 4.21 5.44 9.19
CA LEU A 98 3.16 5.08 8.26
C LEU A 98 3.38 3.69 7.64
N PHE A 99 4.61 3.39 7.22
CA PHE A 99 4.92 2.13 6.56
C PHE A 99 4.69 0.89 7.45
N PRO A 100 5.21 0.79 8.70
CA PRO A 100 4.96 -0.38 9.54
C PRO A 100 3.48 -0.49 9.94
N ALA A 101 2.80 0.64 10.21
CA ALA A 101 1.39 0.65 10.53
C ALA A 101 0.53 0.12 9.36
N TYR A 102 0.78 0.62 8.14
CA TYR A 102 0.09 0.15 6.95
C TYR A 102 0.42 -1.32 6.65
N LEU A 103 1.70 -1.69 6.68
CA LEU A 103 2.13 -3.05 6.35
C LEU A 103 1.48 -4.08 7.27
N GLY A 104 1.49 -3.82 8.58
CA GLY A 104 0.87 -4.71 9.56
C GLY A 104 -0.64 -4.81 9.35
N GLY A 105 -1.31 -3.67 9.18
CA GLY A 105 -2.74 -3.61 8.91
C GLY A 105 -3.13 -4.35 7.62
N ALA A 106 -2.37 -4.17 6.54
CA ALA A 106 -2.63 -4.80 5.26
C ALA A 106 -2.45 -6.32 5.31
N LEU A 107 -1.39 -6.82 5.95
CA LEU A 107 -1.16 -8.26 6.11
C LEU A 107 -2.26 -8.93 6.94
N ILE A 108 -2.70 -8.29 8.03
CA ILE A 108 -3.84 -8.78 8.82
C ILE A 108 -5.12 -8.75 7.96
N ALA A 109 -5.43 -7.62 7.33
CA ALA A 109 -6.66 -7.45 6.56
C ALA A 109 -6.76 -8.47 5.42
N LEU A 110 -5.69 -8.68 4.66
CA LEU A 110 -5.65 -9.68 3.59
C LEU A 110 -5.87 -11.10 4.15
N SER A 111 -5.29 -11.42 5.31
CA SER A 111 -5.46 -12.73 5.95
C SER A 111 -6.89 -12.97 6.43
N LEU A 112 -7.53 -11.97 7.02
CA LEU A 112 -8.92 -12.07 7.46
C LEU A 112 -9.87 -12.17 6.26
N LEU A 113 -9.62 -11.41 5.19
CA LEU A 113 -10.37 -11.49 3.94
C LEU A 113 -10.18 -12.83 3.22
N GLU A 114 -9.05 -13.50 3.42
CA GLU A 114 -8.83 -14.90 3.01
C GLU A 114 -9.68 -15.91 3.79
N GLY A 115 -10.31 -15.49 4.90
CA GLY A 115 -11.11 -16.36 5.78
C GLY A 115 -10.32 -16.98 6.93
N LYS A 116 -9.08 -16.52 7.19
CA LYS A 116 -8.28 -17.02 8.31
C LYS A 116 -8.80 -16.48 9.64
N ARG A 117 -8.59 -17.24 10.72
CA ARG A 117 -8.85 -16.78 12.08
C ARG A 117 -7.87 -15.68 12.47
N THR A 118 -8.25 -14.84 13.43
CA THR A 118 -7.40 -13.76 13.93
C THR A 118 -6.04 -14.26 14.42
N SER A 119 -5.99 -15.40 15.11
CA SER A 119 -4.73 -16.01 15.55
C SER A 119 -3.80 -16.39 14.39
N GLU A 120 -4.36 -16.92 13.29
CA GLU A 120 -3.61 -17.28 12.09
C GLU A 120 -3.13 -16.04 11.33
N ALA A 121 -3.94 -14.98 11.30
CA ALA A 121 -3.56 -13.70 10.73
C ALA A 121 -2.39 -13.07 11.50
N VAL A 122 -2.42 -13.10 12.84
CA VAL A 122 -1.34 -12.61 13.70
C VAL A 122 -0.07 -13.46 13.54
N ALA A 123 -0.19 -14.78 13.50
CA ALA A 123 0.96 -15.67 13.28
C ALA A 123 1.64 -15.40 11.92
N LYS A 124 0.84 -15.26 10.84
CA LYS A 124 1.34 -14.88 9.50
C LYS A 124 2.02 -13.52 9.52
N LEU A 125 1.44 -12.54 10.22
CA LEU A 125 2.06 -11.23 10.41
C LEU A 125 3.44 -11.40 11.06
N GLN A 126 3.54 -12.11 12.19
CA GLN A 126 4.80 -12.30 12.91
C GLN A 126 5.89 -12.97 12.05
N ASP A 127 5.53 -13.98 11.25
CA ASP A 127 6.47 -14.69 10.36
C ASP A 127 6.95 -13.81 9.17
N THR A 128 6.07 -12.97 8.63
CA THR A 128 6.35 -12.24 7.37
C THR A 128 6.67 -10.76 7.55
N PHE A 129 6.34 -10.15 8.68
CA PHE A 129 6.43 -8.69 8.85
C PHE A 129 7.85 -8.18 8.73
N LEU A 130 8.80 -8.78 9.45
CA LEU A 130 10.19 -8.28 9.48
C LEU A 130 10.84 -8.37 8.10
N SER A 131 10.73 -9.52 7.43
CA SER A 131 11.31 -9.70 6.09
C SER A 131 10.68 -8.76 5.06
N THR A 132 9.36 -8.56 5.13
CA THR A 132 8.64 -7.63 4.26
C THR A 132 8.99 -6.18 4.56
N TYR A 133 9.14 -5.81 5.83
CA TYR A 133 9.53 -4.47 6.26
C TYR A 133 10.95 -4.13 5.79
N VAL A 134 11.89 -5.07 5.94
CA VAL A 134 13.27 -4.92 5.45
C VAL A 134 13.29 -4.73 3.94
N ALA A 135 12.59 -5.58 3.17
CA ALA A 135 12.50 -5.42 1.72
C ALA A 135 11.93 -4.04 1.33
N GLY A 136 10.87 -3.60 2.01
CA GLY A 136 10.29 -2.27 1.80
C GLY A 136 11.22 -1.12 2.18
N SER A 137 12.12 -1.32 3.14
CA SER A 137 13.09 -0.32 3.58
C SER A 137 14.18 -0.06 2.53
N PHE A 138 14.39 -0.96 1.57
CA PHE A 138 15.25 -0.68 0.40
C PHE A 138 14.50 0.00 -0.74
N PHE A 139 13.17 -0.16 -0.81
CA PHE A 139 12.34 0.32 -1.91
C PHE A 139 11.75 1.70 -1.63
N TRP A 140 11.05 1.85 -0.51
CA TRP A 140 10.22 3.01 -0.22
C TRP A 140 10.98 4.27 0.13
N PRO A 141 12.15 4.25 0.80
CA PRO A 141 12.89 5.48 1.06
C PRO A 141 13.32 6.20 -0.23
N VAL A 142 13.75 5.46 -1.25
CA VAL A 142 14.11 6.04 -2.55
C VAL A 142 12.85 6.61 -3.22
N ALA A 143 11.79 5.81 -3.33
CA ALA A 143 10.54 6.23 -3.98
C ALA A 143 9.91 7.45 -3.28
N ASN A 144 9.82 7.45 -1.95
CA ASN A 144 9.22 8.56 -1.20
C ASN A 144 10.09 9.82 -1.22
N THR A 145 11.43 9.70 -1.22
CA THR A 145 12.30 10.88 -1.37
C THR A 145 12.05 11.56 -2.71
N LEU A 146 11.99 10.78 -3.81
CA LEU A 146 11.64 11.32 -5.13
C LEU A 146 10.23 11.93 -5.14
N ASN A 147 9.27 11.26 -4.50
CA ASN A 147 7.90 11.74 -4.38
C ASN A 147 7.83 13.11 -3.69
N PHE A 148 8.48 13.26 -2.53
CA PHE A 148 8.48 14.52 -1.79
C PHE A 148 9.31 15.63 -2.43
N MET A 149 10.35 15.27 -3.20
CA MET A 149 11.17 16.23 -3.94
C MET A 149 10.46 16.81 -5.16
N PHE A 150 9.80 15.94 -5.95
CA PHE A 150 9.39 16.30 -7.30
C PHE A 150 7.88 16.43 -7.48
N MET A 151 7.07 15.77 -6.64
CA MET A 151 5.62 15.74 -6.84
C MET A 151 4.91 16.78 -5.97
N PRO A 152 3.97 17.56 -6.56
CA PRO A 152 3.11 18.42 -5.78
C PRO A 152 2.21 17.56 -4.85
N PRO A 153 1.75 18.10 -3.70
CA PRO A 153 1.00 17.34 -2.70
C PRO A 153 -0.19 16.53 -3.24
N THR A 154 -0.90 17.07 -4.24
CA THR A 154 -2.08 16.44 -4.85
C THR A 154 -1.76 15.23 -5.74
N ARG A 155 -0.51 15.07 -6.18
CA ARG A 155 -0.09 13.98 -7.09
C ARG A 155 0.72 12.88 -6.40
N ARG A 156 1.04 13.04 -5.11
CA ARG A 156 1.94 12.10 -4.39
C ARG A 156 1.37 10.70 -4.26
N VAL A 157 0.06 10.58 -4.07
CA VAL A 157 -0.62 9.27 -4.04
C VAL A 157 -0.52 8.60 -5.41
N LEU A 158 -0.74 9.34 -6.49
CA LEU A 158 -0.63 8.79 -7.85
C LEU A 158 0.80 8.29 -8.13
N PHE A 159 1.82 9.08 -7.78
CA PHE A 159 3.22 8.69 -7.91
C PHE A 159 3.55 7.42 -7.10
N ALA A 160 3.13 7.40 -5.82
CA ALA A 160 3.35 6.27 -4.93
C ALA A 160 2.70 4.98 -5.44
N ASN A 161 1.51 5.09 -6.04
CA ASN A 161 0.84 3.97 -6.68
C ASN A 161 1.56 3.52 -7.98
N GLY A 162 2.17 4.42 -8.73
CA GLY A 162 3.03 4.06 -9.87
C GLY A 162 4.21 3.17 -9.45
N ALA A 163 4.97 3.60 -8.43
CA ALA A 163 6.01 2.77 -7.82
C ALA A 163 5.41 1.49 -7.18
N GLY A 164 4.21 1.64 -6.60
CA GLY A 164 3.50 0.61 -5.89
C GLY A 164 3.09 -0.60 -6.72
N LEU A 165 3.08 -0.54 -8.05
CA LEU A 165 2.73 -1.71 -8.87
C LEU A 165 3.67 -2.90 -8.60
N ILE A 166 4.98 -2.65 -8.61
CA ILE A 166 6.01 -3.67 -8.33
C ILE A 166 5.89 -4.14 -6.87
N TRP A 167 5.72 -3.19 -5.95
CA TRP A 167 5.56 -3.50 -4.53
C TRP A 167 4.32 -4.35 -4.24
N ASN A 168 3.20 -4.09 -4.90
CA ASN A 168 1.96 -4.84 -4.72
C ASN A 168 2.06 -6.26 -5.29
N ALA A 169 2.83 -6.47 -6.36
CA ALA A 169 3.15 -7.82 -6.81
C ALA A 169 3.99 -8.58 -5.77
N TYR A 170 4.95 -7.90 -5.13
CA TYR A 170 5.74 -8.48 -4.03
C TYR A 170 4.87 -8.78 -2.80
N LEU A 171 4.01 -7.86 -2.36
CA LEU A 171 3.07 -8.10 -1.25
C LEU A 171 2.15 -9.28 -1.54
N SER A 172 1.64 -9.36 -2.78
CA SER A 172 0.82 -10.47 -3.23
C SER A 172 1.60 -11.81 -3.17
N LEU A 173 2.89 -11.80 -3.51
CA LEU A 173 3.75 -12.98 -3.39
C LEU A 173 3.91 -13.40 -1.93
N VAL A 174 4.25 -12.47 -1.03
CA VAL A 174 4.39 -12.72 0.42
C VAL A 174 3.08 -13.28 0.99
N ASN A 175 1.96 -12.65 0.63
CA ASN A 175 0.64 -13.05 1.10
C ASN A 175 0.29 -14.49 0.68
N SER A 176 0.67 -14.90 -0.52
CA SER A 176 0.44 -16.26 -1.04
C SER A 176 1.37 -17.35 -0.47
N LYS A 177 2.62 -17.01 -0.12
CA LYS A 177 3.61 -17.99 0.35
C LYS A 177 3.36 -18.54 1.75
N SER A 178 2.63 -17.80 2.60
CA SER A 178 2.26 -18.27 3.95
C SER A 178 1.39 -19.54 3.95
N LEU A 179 0.87 -19.97 2.81
CA LEU A 179 0.08 -21.20 2.68
C LEU A 179 0.93 -22.48 2.57
N THR A 180 2.21 -22.39 2.20
CA THR A 180 3.01 -23.59 1.86
C THR A 180 3.54 -24.32 3.10
N LYS A 181 3.85 -23.60 4.19
CA LYS A 181 4.43 -24.20 5.42
C LYS A 181 3.49 -25.18 6.15
N THR A 182 2.18 -25.13 5.92
CA THR A 182 1.22 -26.02 6.60
C THR A 182 0.98 -27.32 5.82
N THR A 183 1.19 -27.34 4.51
CA THR A 183 0.93 -28.51 3.67
C THR A 183 2.10 -29.50 3.66
N GLU A 184 3.34 -29.03 3.77
CA GLU A 184 4.53 -29.91 3.83
C GLU A 184 4.72 -30.62 5.18
N VAL A 185 4.06 -30.17 6.26
CA VAL A 185 4.14 -30.83 7.57
C VAL A 185 3.10 -31.96 7.71
N LEU A 186 2.16 -32.06 6.75
CA LEU A 186 1.08 -33.05 6.74
C LEU A 186 1.15 -34.01 5.54
N ALA A 187 2.25 -34.00 4.79
CA ALA A 187 2.54 -34.91 3.69
C ALA A 187 3.79 -35.75 4.02
#